data_AF-A0A938R5K8-F1
#
_entry.id   AF-A0A938R5K8-F1
#
_cell.length_a   1.000
_cell.length_b   1.000
_cell.length_c   1.000
_cell.angle_alpha   90.00
_cell.angle_beta   90.00
_cell.angle_gamma   90.00
#
_symmetry.space_group_name_H-M   'P 1'
#
loop_
_entity.id
_entity.type
_entity.pdbx_description
1 polymer ?
#
loop_
_entity_poly.entity_id
_entity_poly.type
_entity_poly.pdbx_seq_one_letter_code
_entity_poly.pdbx_strand_id
1 'polypeptide(L)'
;MKCVDRLRPWLTMVLLAHLAACGPFPGPPPPLTVAAARQTLEEWNPVYVKVVEFYGLHYPGQGEVRLAYAAIINPTQAQPKPLVYEARFQLLTRPDGRRQWFLTSLITHSAGLSRRQGWDNILVPVKGEGAKPGS
;
A
#
# COMPACT_ATOMS: atom_id res chain seq x y z
N MET A 1 56.58 -23.08 26.29
CA MET A 1 55.35 -22.29 26.50
C MET A 1 55.05 -21.45 25.25
N LYS A 2 54.30 -21.99 24.29
CA LYS A 2 53.81 -21.26 23.10
C LYS A 2 52.45 -21.85 22.74
N CYS A 3 51.39 -21.41 23.39
CA CYS A 3 50.04 -21.92 23.14
C CYS A 3 48.97 -20.84 23.39
N VAL A 4 49.17 -19.60 22.93
CA VAL A 4 48.16 -18.54 23.11
C VAL A 4 47.93 -17.66 21.86
N ASP A 5 48.74 -17.77 20.80
CA ASP A 5 48.62 -16.86 19.65
C ASP A 5 47.74 -17.35 18.48
N ARG A 6 47.13 -18.54 18.56
CA ARG A 6 46.34 -19.11 17.43
C ARG A 6 44.82 -18.89 17.49
N LEU A 7 44.29 -18.21 18.51
CA LEU A 7 42.83 -18.03 18.68
C LEU A 7 42.32 -16.64 18.25
N ARG A 8 43.23 -15.68 18.02
CA ARG A 8 42.87 -14.28 17.75
C ARG A 8 42.21 -13.99 16.40
N PRO A 9 42.58 -14.63 15.26
CA PRO A 9 41.99 -14.25 13.97
C PRO A 9 40.56 -14.77 13.78
N TRP A 10 40.20 -15.86 14.47
CA TRP A 10 38.86 -16.47 14.39
C TRP A 10 37.80 -15.62 15.10
N LEU A 11 38.14 -15.05 16.26
CA LEU A 11 37.26 -14.15 17.00
C LEU A 11 36.93 -12.88 16.20
N THR A 12 37.90 -12.31 15.49
CA THR A 12 37.66 -11.19 14.56
C THR A 12 36.78 -11.60 13.38
N MET A 13 36.93 -12.81 12.85
CA MET A 13 36.13 -13.27 11.71
C MET A 13 34.66 -13.53 12.09
N VAL A 14 34.40 -14.08 13.28
CA VAL A 14 33.04 -14.26 13.81
C VAL A 14 32.38 -12.91 14.12
N LEU A 15 33.14 -11.94 14.66
CA LEU A 15 32.62 -10.59 14.94
C LEU A 15 32.29 -9.82 13.64
N LEU A 16 33.12 -9.95 12.60
CA LEU A 16 32.86 -9.38 11.28
C LEU A 16 31.67 -10.05 10.57
N ALA A 17 31.50 -11.38 10.73
CA ALA A 17 30.34 -12.08 10.19
C ALA A 17 29.02 -11.66 10.86
N HIS A 18 29.05 -11.27 12.14
CA HIS A 18 27.88 -10.72 12.84
C HIS A 18 27.56 -9.26 12.45
N LEU A 19 28.57 -8.47 12.07
CA LEU A 19 28.36 -7.10 11.58
C LEU A 19 27.97 -7.05 10.09
N ALA A 20 28.35 -8.07 9.30
CA ALA A 20 27.92 -8.24 7.91
C ALA A 20 26.51 -8.85 7.77
N ALA A 21 25.89 -9.29 8.88
CA ALA A 21 24.45 -9.50 8.97
C ALA A 21 23.74 -8.14 9.00
N CYS A 22 23.96 -7.35 7.95
CA CYS A 22 23.10 -6.24 7.58
C CYS A 22 21.67 -6.81 7.57
N GLY A 23 20.82 -6.28 8.45
CA GLY A 23 19.44 -6.71 8.58
C GLY A 23 18.75 -6.74 7.21
N PRO A 24 17.70 -7.55 7.04
CA PRO A 24 17.04 -7.76 5.75
C PRO A 24 16.72 -6.40 5.14
N PHE A 25 17.46 -6.04 4.09
CA PHE A 25 17.21 -4.80 3.36
C PHE A 25 15.76 -4.89 2.89
N PRO A 26 14.88 -3.95 3.27
CA PRO A 26 13.49 -4.02 2.85
C PRO A 26 13.48 -3.99 1.33
N GLY A 27 13.05 -5.12 0.73
CA GLY A 27 12.97 -5.27 -0.72
C GLY A 27 12.09 -4.19 -1.35
N PRO A 28 12.17 -4.02 -2.68
CA PRO A 28 11.32 -3.06 -3.37
C PRO A 28 9.85 -3.32 -3.02
N PRO A 29 9.06 -2.26 -2.76
CA PRO A 29 7.68 -2.42 -2.35
C PRO A 29 6.87 -3.11 -3.45
N PRO A 30 5.86 -3.91 -3.05
CA PRO A 30 4.96 -4.55 -4.01
C PRO A 30 4.29 -3.50 -4.90
N PRO A 31 4.11 -3.77 -6.22
CA PRO A 31 3.33 -2.88 -7.08
C PRO A 31 1.87 -2.87 -6.61
N LEU A 32 1.22 -1.69 -6.65
CA LEU A 32 -0.21 -1.60 -6.44
C LEU A 32 -0.94 -2.19 -7.65
N THR A 33 -1.67 -3.29 -7.45
CA THR A 33 -2.46 -3.93 -8.49
C THR A 33 -3.91 -3.42 -8.47
N VAL A 34 -4.59 -3.53 -9.63
CA VAL A 34 -6.02 -3.21 -9.74
C VAL A 34 -6.86 -4.06 -8.77
N ALA A 35 -6.55 -5.36 -8.67
CA ALA A 35 -7.25 -6.27 -7.76
C ALA A 35 -7.11 -5.85 -6.29
N ALA A 36 -5.88 -5.55 -5.85
CA ALA A 36 -5.63 -5.14 -4.47
C ALA A 36 -6.27 -3.78 -4.16
N ALA A 37 -6.23 -2.83 -5.10
CA ALA A 37 -6.88 -1.53 -4.94
C ALA A 37 -8.41 -1.66 -4.85
N ARG A 38 -9.03 -2.45 -5.74
CA ARG A 38 -10.47 -2.73 -5.71
C ARG A 38 -10.89 -3.39 -4.41
N GLN A 39 -10.19 -4.45 -4.01
CA GLN A 39 -10.47 -5.17 -2.76
C GLN A 39 -10.36 -4.24 -1.55
N THR A 40 -9.33 -3.38 -1.52
CA THR A 40 -9.16 -2.41 -0.43
C THR A 40 -10.35 -1.45 -0.32
N LEU A 41 -10.92 -1.02 -1.45
CA LEU A 41 -12.12 -0.17 -1.45
C LEU A 41 -13.36 -0.91 -0.93
N GLU A 42 -13.59 -2.14 -1.40
CA GLU A 42 -14.73 -2.96 -0.96
C GLU A 42 -14.64 -3.33 0.53
N GLU A 43 -13.45 -3.61 1.04
CA GLU A 43 -13.22 -3.95 2.46
C GLU A 43 -13.22 -2.74 3.39
N TRP A 44 -12.87 -1.55 2.92
CA TRP A 44 -12.75 -0.36 3.77
C TRP A 44 -14.07 -0.04 4.49
N ASN A 45 -15.20 -0.17 3.80
CA ASN A 45 -16.52 -0.02 4.40
C ASN A 45 -17.58 -0.85 3.64
N PRO A 46 -17.74 -2.15 3.95
CA PRO A 46 -18.61 -3.04 3.19
C PRO A 46 -20.10 -2.69 3.29
N VAL A 47 -20.49 -1.91 4.31
CA VAL A 47 -21.87 -1.43 4.48
C VAL A 47 -22.19 -0.29 3.52
N TYR A 48 -21.19 0.55 3.20
CA TYR A 48 -21.38 1.75 2.40
C TYR A 48 -20.79 1.65 0.98
N VAL A 49 -19.84 0.74 0.76
CA VAL A 49 -19.05 0.68 -0.47
C VAL A 49 -19.28 -0.66 -1.15
N LYS A 50 -19.87 -0.58 -2.35
CA LYS A 50 -19.80 -1.64 -3.34
C LYS A 50 -19.26 -1.05 -4.64
N VAL A 51 -18.11 -1.55 -5.07
CA VAL A 51 -17.49 -1.14 -6.34
C VAL A 51 -18.25 -1.81 -7.47
N VAL A 52 -18.95 -1.00 -8.27
CA VAL A 52 -19.69 -1.45 -9.46
C VAL A 52 -18.75 -1.55 -10.64
N GLU A 53 -17.91 -0.53 -10.81
CA GLU A 53 -16.97 -0.43 -11.92
C GLU A 53 -15.65 0.16 -11.44
N PHE A 54 -14.54 -0.36 -11.95
CA PHE A 54 -13.19 0.11 -11.64
C PHE A 54 -12.49 0.49 -12.94
N TYR A 55 -12.28 1.79 -13.15
CA TYR A 55 -11.78 2.34 -14.41
C TYR A 55 -10.27 2.21 -14.58
N GLY A 56 -9.55 1.83 -13.52
CA GLY A 56 -8.11 1.56 -13.57
C GLY A 56 -7.31 2.42 -12.60
N LEU A 57 -5.99 2.24 -12.66
CA LEU A 57 -5.01 3.01 -11.88
C LEU A 57 -4.35 4.05 -12.78
N HIS A 58 -4.36 5.30 -12.32
CA HIS A 58 -3.72 6.43 -12.95
C HIS A 58 -2.46 6.87 -12.18
N TYR A 59 -1.46 7.29 -12.93
CA TYR A 59 -0.14 7.66 -12.45
C TYR A 59 0.06 9.17 -12.70
N PRO A 60 -0.21 10.03 -11.69
CA PRO A 60 -0.13 11.48 -11.90
C PRO A 60 1.31 12.02 -12.07
N GLY A 61 2.32 11.14 -12.16
CA GLY A 61 3.73 11.49 -12.36
C GLY A 61 4.68 10.45 -11.77
N GLN A 62 5.96 10.83 -11.62
CA GLN A 62 6.94 10.03 -10.88
C GLN A 62 6.73 10.25 -9.38
N GLY A 63 6.03 9.32 -8.73
CA GLY A 63 5.78 9.43 -7.31
C GLY A 63 5.24 8.16 -6.67
N GLU A 64 5.17 8.22 -5.34
CA GLU A 64 4.63 7.20 -4.45
C GLU A 64 3.10 7.28 -4.33
N VAL A 65 2.43 7.88 -5.32
CA VAL A 65 0.97 8.06 -5.34
C VAL A 65 0.37 7.39 -6.57
N ARG A 66 -0.77 6.74 -6.37
CA ARG A 66 -1.61 6.15 -7.42
C ARG A 66 -3.04 6.60 -7.21
N LEU A 67 -3.71 7.01 -8.28
CA LEU A 67 -5.13 7.36 -8.24
C LEU A 67 -5.92 6.21 -8.86
N ALA A 68 -7.06 5.85 -8.28
CA ALA A 68 -7.99 4.92 -8.89
C ALA A 68 -9.33 5.61 -9.07
N TYR A 69 -9.93 5.46 -10.24
CA TYR A 69 -11.29 5.93 -10.48
C TYR A 69 -12.23 4.74 -10.42
N ALA A 70 -13.28 4.83 -9.60
CA ALA A 70 -14.25 3.75 -9.42
C ALA A 70 -15.67 4.29 -9.29
N ALA A 71 -16.62 3.61 -9.92
CA ALA A 71 -18.04 3.82 -9.66
C ALA A 71 -18.44 3.00 -8.42
N ILE A 72 -18.85 3.70 -7.37
CA ILE A 72 -19.26 3.10 -6.10
C ILE A 72 -20.74 3.37 -5.86
N ILE A 73 -21.46 2.35 -5.40
CA ILE A 73 -22.82 2.48 -4.87
C ILE A 73 -22.81 2.23 -3.37
N ASN A 74 -23.76 2.86 -2.66
CA ASN A 74 -24.11 2.47 -1.32
C ASN A 74 -25.22 1.40 -1.37
N PRO A 75 -24.95 0.14 -0.99
CA PRO A 75 -25.94 -0.92 -1.05
C PRO A 75 -27.09 -0.75 -0.04
N THR A 76 -26.94 0.10 0.98
CA THR A 76 -27.99 0.35 1.98
C THR A 76 -29.00 1.42 1.55
N GLN A 77 -28.77 2.12 0.45
CA GLN A 77 -29.73 3.09 -0.07
C GLN A 77 -30.90 2.38 -0.76
N ALA A 78 -32.12 2.88 -0.54
CA ALA A 78 -33.34 2.36 -1.17
C ALA A 78 -33.28 2.42 -2.72
N GLN A 79 -32.56 3.41 -3.26
CA GLN A 79 -32.27 3.54 -4.69
C GLN A 79 -30.77 3.77 -4.88
N PRO A 80 -29.96 2.71 -5.03
CA PRO A 80 -28.51 2.84 -5.18
C PRO A 80 -28.19 3.55 -6.50
N LYS A 81 -27.56 4.73 -6.40
CA LYS A 81 -27.05 5.46 -7.58
C LYS A 81 -25.52 5.38 -7.61
N PRO A 82 -24.92 4.92 -8.73
CA PRO A 82 -23.46 4.91 -8.84
C PRO A 82 -22.93 6.34 -8.89
N LEU A 83 -21.92 6.60 -8.06
CA LEU A 83 -21.15 7.83 -8.08
C LEU A 83 -19.69 7.50 -8.39
N VAL A 84 -19.06 8.33 -9.20
CA VAL A 84 -17.64 8.19 -9.50
C VAL A 84 -16.83 8.79 -8.34
N TYR A 85 -15.87 8.01 -7.89
CA TYR A 85 -14.91 8.39 -6.87
C TYR A 85 -13.49 8.31 -7.41
N GLU A 86 -12.67 9.26 -6.97
CA GLU A 86 -11.22 9.21 -7.03
C GLU A 86 -10.69 8.69 -5.68
N ALA A 87 -10.09 7.51 -5.70
CA ALA A 87 -9.40 6.91 -4.58
C ALA A 87 -7.90 7.15 -4.69
N ARG A 88 -7.30 7.75 -3.66
CA ARG A 88 -5.86 8.01 -3.61
C ARG A 88 -5.16 6.93 -2.80
N PHE A 89 -4.22 6.24 -3.44
CA PHE A 89 -3.31 5.32 -2.80
C PHE A 89 -1.93 5.94 -2.68
N GLN A 90 -1.29 5.78 -1.53
CA GLN A 90 0.04 6.28 -1.27
C GLN A 90 0.92 5.20 -0.66
N LEU A 91 2.14 5.09 -1.18
CA LEU A 91 3.17 4.20 -0.65
C LEU A 91 3.86 4.91 0.51
N LEU A 92 3.83 4.30 1.68
CA LEU A 92 4.39 4.87 2.90
C LEU A 92 5.40 3.90 3.52
N THR A 93 6.43 4.46 4.16
CA THR A 93 7.39 3.69 4.96
C THR A 93 6.87 3.56 6.39
N ARG A 94 6.66 2.33 6.84
CA ARG A 94 6.27 2.01 8.21
C ARG A 94 7.46 2.19 9.18
N PRO A 95 7.21 2.32 10.49
CA PRO A 95 8.29 2.42 11.49
C PRO A 95 9.24 1.22 11.51
N ASP A 96 8.83 0.06 11.00
CA ASP A 96 9.66 -1.14 10.82
C ASP A 96 10.57 -1.08 9.57
N GLY A 97 10.57 0.05 8.85
CA GLY A 97 11.32 0.26 7.61
C GLY A 97 10.67 -0.33 6.36
N ARG A 98 9.53 -1.03 6.48
CA ARG A 98 8.86 -1.65 5.32
C ARG A 98 7.97 -0.65 4.60
N ARG A 99 8.08 -0.61 3.27
CA ARG A 99 7.18 0.19 2.42
C ARG A 99 5.89 -0.57 2.14
N GLN A 100 4.75 0.11 2.26
CA GLN A 100 3.42 -0.47 2.03
C GLN A 100 2.46 0.56 1.43
N TRP A 101 1.57 0.13 0.53
CA TRP A 101 0.51 0.96 -0.02
C TRP A 101 -0.64 1.15 0.97
N PHE A 102 -1.17 2.35 1.03
CA PHE A 102 -2.33 2.71 1.83
C PHE A 102 -3.35 3.45 0.98
N LEU A 103 -4.63 3.14 1.13
CA LEU A 103 -5.70 4.04 0.73
C LEU A 103 -5.69 5.23 1.70
N THR A 104 -5.59 6.44 1.15
CA THR A 104 -5.40 7.70 1.91
C THR A 104 -6.52 8.72 1.71
N SER A 105 -7.26 8.60 0.61
CA SER A 105 -8.39 9.49 0.34
C SER A 105 -9.40 8.83 -0.59
N LEU A 106 -10.66 9.23 -0.45
CA LEU A 106 -11.74 8.90 -1.37
C LEU A 106 -12.58 10.17 -1.60
N ILE A 107 -12.55 10.69 -2.82
CA ILE A 107 -13.17 11.96 -3.19
C ILE A 107 -14.21 11.69 -4.27
N THR A 108 -15.37 12.34 -4.20
CA THR A 108 -16.33 12.35 -5.32
C THR A 108 -16.46 13.77 -5.86
N HIS A 109 -16.54 13.87 -7.19
CA HIS A 109 -16.81 15.13 -7.87
C HIS A 109 -18.26 15.10 -8.34
N SER A 110 -19.12 15.93 -7.75
CA SER A 110 -20.49 16.10 -8.24
C SER A 110 -20.83 17.58 -8.41
N ALA A 111 -21.33 17.93 -9.60
CA ALA A 111 -21.82 19.26 -9.96
C ALA A 111 -20.89 20.43 -9.57
N GLY A 112 -19.57 20.31 -9.82
CA GLY A 112 -18.60 21.37 -9.55
C GLY A 112 -18.16 21.49 -8.08
N LEU A 113 -18.74 20.71 -7.17
CA LEU A 113 -18.31 20.61 -5.78
C LEU A 113 -17.58 19.28 -5.56
N SER A 114 -16.31 19.37 -5.16
CA SER A 114 -15.53 18.22 -4.71
C SER A 114 -15.91 17.92 -3.27
N ARG A 115 -16.62 16.81 -3.04
CA ARG A 115 -16.94 16.36 -1.69
C ARG A 115 -15.94 15.29 -1.28
N ARG A 116 -15.06 15.63 -0.34
CA ARG A 116 -14.31 14.61 0.41
C ARG A 116 -15.34 13.88 1.27
N GLN A 117 -15.41 12.56 1.15
CA GLN A 117 -16.20 11.79 2.10
C GLN A 117 -15.45 11.87 3.44
N GLY A 118 -16.02 12.65 4.38
CA GLY A 118 -15.41 13.12 5.62
C GLY A 118 -15.17 12.04 6.67
N TRP A 119 -14.34 11.06 6.33
CA TRP A 119 -13.64 10.23 7.31
C TRP A 119 -12.20 10.70 7.27
N ASP A 120 -11.87 11.75 8.00
CA ASP A 120 -10.64 12.54 7.77
C ASP A 120 -9.30 11.81 8.00
N ASN A 121 -9.31 10.51 8.31
CA ASN A 121 -8.13 9.69 8.57
C ASN A 121 -8.19 8.32 7.86
N ILE A 122 -8.52 8.28 6.56
CA ILE A 122 -8.36 7.04 5.80
C ILE A 122 -6.86 6.75 5.73
N LEU A 123 -6.42 5.71 6.43
CA LEU A 123 -5.08 5.14 6.33
C LEU A 123 -5.23 3.62 6.33
N VAL A 124 -5.87 3.11 5.29
CA VAL A 124 -6.21 1.68 5.20
C VAL A 124 -5.09 0.96 4.47
N PRO A 125 -4.41 -0.01 5.10
CA PRO A 125 -3.37 -0.78 4.44
C PRO A 125 -3.97 -1.57 3.29
N VAL A 126 -3.35 -1.50 2.11
CA VAL A 126 -3.68 -2.39 1.00
C VAL A 126 -3.28 -3.81 1.41
N LYS A 127 -4.27 -4.70 1.42
CA LYS A 127 -4.08 -6.14 1.63
C LYS A 127 -4.02 -6.81 0.28
N GLY A 128 -2.95 -7.55 0.03
CA GLY A 128 -2.72 -8.25 -1.22
C GLY A 128 -1.24 -8.40 -1.48
N GLU A 129 -0.84 -9.57 -1.93
CA GLU A 129 0.49 -9.75 -2.49
C GLU A 129 0.58 -8.89 -3.74
N GLY A 130 1.55 -7.96 -3.78
CA GLY A 130 1.90 -7.32 -5.04
C GLY A 130 2.25 -8.41 -6.03
N ALA A 131 1.42 -8.58 -7.05
CA ALA A 131 1.58 -9.64 -8.02
C ALA A 131 3.00 -9.62 -8.58
N LYS A 132 3.59 -10.82 -8.69
CA LYS A 132 4.84 -11.06 -9.40
C LYS A 132 4.86 -10.28 -10.71
N PRO A 133 5.99 -9.65 -11.07
CA PRO A 133 6.11 -9.00 -12.37
C PRO A 133 6.10 -10.07 -13.48
N GLY A 134 5.10 -9.99 -14.36
CA GLY A 134 5.13 -10.59 -15.70
C GLY A 134 4.92 -12.11 -15.79
N SER A 135 3.86 -12.51 -16.50
CA SER A 135 3.90 -13.66 -17.41
C SER A 135 3.84 -13.12 -18.84
#